data_AF-A0A1S1NBI7-F1
#
_entry.id   AF-A0A1S1NBI7-F1
#
_cell.length_a   1.000
_cell.length_b   1.000
_cell.length_c   1.000
_cell.angle_alpha   90.00
_cell.angle_beta   90.00
_cell.angle_gamma   90.00
#
_symmetry.space_group_name_H-M   'P 1'
#
loop_
_entity.id
_entity.type
_entity.pdbx_description
1 polymer ?
#
loop_
_entity_poly.entity_id
_entity_poly.type
_entity_poly.pdbx_seq_one_letter_code
_entity_poly.pdbx_strand_id
1 'polypeptide(L)'
;MHVTVCHCHQRWIGPLSRTLDDQKDLRNQPHVLAASRRHSAMVRRYGTQHSITALRQSRHILTYWANAEKSAAAPILGTTLAAHIAAYADIVEVAWVLTGYTDRVRQPISATGAGWPSYLLRQINQRTGRLHGDPGPLQDWVNHQRLIAAI
;
A
#
# COMPACT_ATOMS: atom_id res chain seq x y z
N MET A 1 -1.59 17.00 -4.26
CA MET A 1 -0.88 15.94 -5.03
C MET A 1 0.33 15.51 -4.21
N HIS A 2 0.40 14.27 -3.74
CA HIS A 2 1.54 13.78 -2.95
C HIS A 2 2.61 13.23 -3.89
N VAL A 3 3.52 14.09 -4.35
CA VAL A 3 4.60 13.69 -5.27
C VAL A 3 5.70 12.98 -4.48
N THR A 4 6.03 11.75 -4.86
CA THR A 4 7.08 10.93 -4.22
C THR A 4 8.27 10.70 -5.14
N VAL A 5 8.09 10.86 -6.45
CA VAL A 5 9.14 10.66 -7.45
C VAL A 5 9.07 11.78 -8.48
N CYS A 6 10.22 12.37 -8.79
CA CYS A 6 10.37 13.22 -9.95
C CYS A 6 10.56 12.32 -11.18
N HIS A 7 9.56 12.25 -12.06
CA HIS A 7 9.66 11.41 -13.27
C HIS A 7 10.60 11.96 -14.33
N CYS A 8 10.82 13.28 -14.38
CA CYS A 8 11.77 13.89 -15.32
C CYS A 8 13.22 13.51 -14.98
N HIS A 9 13.57 13.60 -13.70
CA HIS A 9 14.93 13.29 -13.23
C HIS A 9 15.09 11.85 -12.74
N GLN A 10 14.01 11.07 -12.72
CA GLN A 10 13.93 9.71 -12.17
C GLN A 10 14.52 9.61 -10.77
N ARG A 11 14.16 10.55 -9.89
CA ARG A 11 14.67 10.64 -8.52
C ARG A 11 13.57 10.52 -7.49
N TRP A 12 13.87 9.84 -6.39
CA TRP A 12 13.04 9.86 -5.20
C TRP A 12 13.04 11.26 -4.59
N ILE A 13 11.86 11.82 -4.35
CA ILE A 13 11.65 13.10 -3.67
C ILE A 13 10.57 12.98 -2.58
N GLY A 14 10.26 11.74 -2.18
CA GLY A 14 9.24 11.41 -1.21
C GLY A 14 9.74 11.49 0.23
N PRO A 15 9.04 10.82 1.16
CA PRO A 15 9.44 10.77 2.57
C PRO A 15 10.92 10.48 2.77
N LEU A 16 11.51 11.15 3.77
CA LEU A 16 12.93 11.12 4.12
C LEU A 16 13.90 11.72 3.10
N SER A 17 13.41 12.35 2.02
CA SER A 17 14.23 13.17 1.13
C SER A 17 14.21 14.64 1.59
N ARG A 18 15.15 15.03 2.45
CA ARG A 18 15.18 16.39 3.06
C ARG A 18 16.12 17.34 2.32
N THR A 19 17.14 16.79 1.67
CA THR A 19 18.17 17.51 0.92
C THR A 19 18.27 16.97 -0.51
N LEU A 20 19.03 17.64 -1.38
CA LEU A 20 19.31 17.14 -2.74
C LEU A 20 20.08 15.82 -2.72
N ASP A 21 20.96 15.61 -1.73
CA ASP A 21 21.75 14.37 -1.57
C ASP A 21 20.89 13.17 -1.15
N ASP A 22 19.74 13.44 -0.52
CA ASP A 22 18.74 12.43 -0.21
C ASP A 22 17.88 12.06 -1.43
N GLN A 23 17.99 12.76 -2.56
CA GLN A 23 17.22 12.46 -3.77
C GLN A 23 17.85 11.31 -4.54
N LYS A 24 17.59 10.08 -4.09
CA LYS A 24 18.17 8.88 -4.68
C LYS A 24 17.71 8.67 -6.13
N ASP A 25 18.68 8.30 -6.96
CA ASP A 25 18.48 7.92 -8.35
C ASP A 25 17.71 6.59 -8.44
N LEU A 26 16.68 6.56 -9.28
CA LEU A 26 15.79 5.42 -9.50
C LEU A 26 15.92 4.81 -10.89
N ARG A 27 16.91 5.19 -11.70
CA ARG A 27 17.16 4.60 -13.04
C ARG A 27 17.24 3.07 -13.00
N ASN A 28 17.86 2.53 -11.95
CA ASN A 28 17.99 1.08 -11.72
C ASN A 28 16.86 0.48 -10.86
N GLN A 29 15.78 1.24 -10.60
CA GLN A 29 14.65 0.84 -9.77
C GLN A 29 13.31 1.06 -10.52
N PRO A 30 13.10 0.37 -11.67
CA PRO A 30 11.92 0.58 -12.50
C PRO A 30 10.59 0.26 -11.79
N HIS A 31 10.62 -0.65 -10.81
CA HIS A 31 9.45 -0.98 -9.99
C HIS A 31 8.98 0.21 -9.12
N VAL A 32 9.90 1.02 -8.57
CA VAL A 32 9.57 2.25 -7.82
C VAL A 32 8.94 3.29 -8.74
N LEU A 33 9.49 3.45 -9.95
CA LEU A 33 8.93 4.34 -10.97
C LEU A 33 7.51 3.90 -11.38
N ALA A 34 7.28 2.60 -11.59
CA ALA A 34 5.97 2.05 -11.91
C ALA A 34 4.97 2.27 -10.76
N ALA A 35 5.39 2.03 -9.51
CA ALA A 35 4.59 2.31 -8.33
C ALA A 35 4.21 3.80 -8.22
N SER A 36 5.12 4.73 -8.53
CA SER A 36 4.80 6.16 -8.55
C SER A 36 3.70 6.52 -9.56
N ARG A 37 3.74 5.92 -10.75
CA ARG A 37 2.68 6.10 -11.77
C ARG A 37 1.35 5.54 -11.27
N ARG A 38 1.35 4.37 -10.63
CA ARG A 38 0.13 3.79 -10.03
C ARG A 38 -0.42 4.61 -8.89
N HIS A 39 0.44 5.14 -8.02
CA HIS A 39 0.02 6.07 -6.97
C HIS A 39 -0.63 7.33 -7.58
N SER A 40 -0.03 7.90 -8.62
CA SER A 40 -0.62 9.03 -9.34
C SER A 40 -1.98 8.69 -9.95
N ALA A 41 -2.13 7.50 -10.54
CA ALA A 41 -3.41 7.02 -11.07
C ALA A 41 -4.45 6.80 -9.98
N MET A 42 -4.04 6.28 -8.81
CA MET A 42 -4.90 6.09 -7.64
C MET A 42 -5.45 7.42 -7.14
N VAL A 43 -4.59 8.43 -6.99
CA VAL A 43 -4.96 9.80 -6.58
C VAL A 43 -5.92 10.43 -7.58
N ARG A 44 -5.70 10.25 -8.88
CA ARG A 44 -6.61 10.75 -9.92
C ARG A 44 -7.98 10.07 -9.88
N ARG A 45 -8.02 8.75 -9.64
CA ARG A 45 -9.24 7.96 -9.69
C ARG A 45 -10.11 8.08 -8.44
N TYR A 46 -9.50 8.10 -7.26
CA TYR A 46 -10.20 8.01 -5.97
C TYR A 46 -10.07 9.28 -5.12
N GLY A 47 -9.28 10.25 -5.59
CA GLY A 47 -9.01 11.48 -4.86
C GLY A 47 -7.86 11.37 -3.86
N THR A 48 -7.36 12.54 -3.46
CA THR A 48 -6.16 12.65 -2.61
C THR A 48 -6.39 12.06 -1.21
N GLN A 49 -7.52 12.38 -0.56
CA GLN A 49 -7.76 11.97 0.82
C GLN A 49 -7.91 10.46 0.96
N HIS A 50 -8.70 9.81 0.09
CA HIS A 50 -8.82 8.35 0.06
C HIS A 50 -7.48 7.66 -0.16
N SER A 51 -6.66 8.19 -1.08
CA SER A 51 -5.33 7.65 -1.38
C SER A 51 -4.39 7.73 -0.17
N ILE A 52 -4.38 8.86 0.55
CA ILE A 52 -3.56 9.03 1.76
C ILE A 52 -3.99 8.05 2.86
N THR A 53 -5.29 7.92 3.10
CA THR A 53 -5.83 6.97 4.08
C THR A 53 -5.45 5.54 3.73
N ALA A 54 -5.61 5.14 2.46
CA ALA A 54 -5.26 3.80 2.01
C ALA A 54 -3.76 3.51 2.16
N LEU A 55 -2.88 4.44 1.81
CA LEU A 55 -1.43 4.28 1.99
C LEU A 55 -1.04 4.07 3.47
N ARG A 56 -1.69 4.78 4.40
CA ARG A 56 -1.48 4.60 5.85
C ARG A 56 -1.94 3.22 6.31
N GLN A 57 -3.12 2.80 5.88
CA GLN A 57 -3.67 1.47 6.20
C GLN A 57 -2.78 0.36 5.61
N SER A 58 -2.30 0.51 4.39
CA SER A 58 -1.39 -0.43 3.74
C SER A 58 -0.08 -0.57 4.48
N ARG A 59 0.50 0.53 4.96
CA ARG A 59 1.70 0.47 5.80
C ARG A 59 1.44 -0.31 7.08
N HIS A 60 0.31 -0.07 7.76
CA HIS A 60 -0.05 -0.80 8.97
C HIS A 60 -0.20 -2.30 8.71
N ILE A 61 -0.92 -2.69 7.65
CA ILE A 61 -1.11 -4.10 7.25
C ILE A 61 0.23 -4.77 6.91
N LEU A 62 1.10 -4.12 6.13
CA LEU A 62 2.41 -4.65 5.78
C LEU A 62 3.33 -4.78 7.00
N THR A 63 3.28 -3.83 7.93
CA THR A 63 4.01 -3.93 9.22
C THR A 63 3.49 -5.11 10.04
N TYR A 64 2.18 -5.34 10.07
CA TYR A 64 1.61 -6.52 10.74
C TYR A 64 2.18 -7.81 10.15
N TRP A 65 2.08 -8.00 8.82
CA TRP A 65 2.59 -9.21 8.17
C TRP A 65 4.09 -9.39 8.37
N ALA A 66 4.89 -8.33 8.25
CA ALA A 66 6.32 -8.42 8.49
C ALA A 66 6.66 -8.95 9.89
N ASN A 67 5.89 -8.56 10.92
CA ASN A 67 6.06 -9.06 12.28
C ASN A 67 5.52 -10.49 12.45
N ALA A 68 4.31 -10.76 11.98
CA ALA A 68 3.66 -12.07 12.09
C ALA A 68 4.44 -13.17 11.35
N GLU A 69 5.01 -12.84 10.19
CA GLU A 69 5.80 -13.73 9.33
C GLU A 69 7.28 -13.77 9.76
N LYS A 70 7.64 -13.14 10.88
CA LYS A 70 9.02 -13.07 11.42
C LYS A 70 10.05 -12.58 10.39
N SER A 71 9.63 -11.72 9.48
CA SER A 71 10.47 -11.14 8.44
C SER A 71 11.19 -9.89 8.97
N ALA A 72 12.13 -10.08 9.89
CA ALA A 72 12.87 -8.99 10.52
C ALA A 72 13.61 -8.07 9.52
N ALA A 73 13.98 -8.62 8.35
CA ALA A 73 14.61 -7.88 7.25
C ALA A 73 13.61 -7.19 6.30
N ALA A 74 12.30 -7.22 6.59
CA ALA A 74 11.30 -6.60 5.73
C ALA A 74 11.52 -5.08 5.65
N PRO A 75 11.65 -4.50 4.44
CA PRO A 75 11.90 -3.06 4.27
C PRO A 75 10.87 -2.16 4.97
N ILE A 76 9.62 -2.62 5.13
CA ILE A 76 8.55 -1.87 5.80
C ILE A 76 8.85 -1.55 7.27
N LEU A 77 9.70 -2.35 7.93
CA LEU A 77 10.13 -2.15 9.31
C LEU A 77 11.34 -1.21 9.42
N GLY A 78 12.04 -0.96 8.30
CA GLY A 78 13.22 -0.11 8.28
C GLY A 78 12.90 1.38 8.38
N THR A 79 13.73 2.11 9.11
CA THR A 79 13.61 3.57 9.28
C THR A 79 14.47 4.37 8.30
N THR A 80 15.30 3.70 7.51
CA THR A 80 16.21 4.35 6.54
C THR A 80 15.47 4.78 5.27
N LEU A 81 16.07 5.71 4.53
CA LEU A 81 15.59 6.13 3.21
C LEU A 81 15.54 4.95 2.22
N ALA A 82 16.58 4.11 2.21
CA ALA A 82 16.64 2.93 1.34
C ALA A 82 15.49 1.96 1.64
N ALA A 83 15.19 1.72 2.92
CA ALA A 83 14.07 0.89 3.33
C ALA A 83 12.71 1.47 2.90
N HIS A 84 12.55 2.80 3.00
CA HIS A 84 11.34 3.49 2.52
C HIS A 84 11.14 3.34 1.01
N ILE A 85 12.20 3.52 0.22
CA ILE A 85 12.16 3.35 -1.23
C ILE A 85 11.82 1.89 -1.58
N ALA A 86 12.47 0.92 -0.92
CA ALA A 86 12.25 -0.49 -1.16
C ALA A 86 10.83 -0.96 -0.78
N ALA A 87 10.23 -0.42 0.28
CA ALA A 87 8.87 -0.74 0.69
C ALA A 87 7.79 -0.06 -0.16
N TYR A 88 8.13 0.98 -0.92
CA TYR A 88 7.16 1.87 -1.56
C TYR A 88 6.24 1.15 -2.54
N ALA A 89 6.79 0.24 -3.35
CA ALA A 89 5.99 -0.48 -4.34
C ALA A 89 4.89 -1.34 -3.69
N ASP A 90 5.24 -2.10 -2.65
CA ASP A 90 4.27 -2.92 -1.91
C ASP A 90 3.18 -2.06 -1.25
N ILE A 91 3.57 -0.93 -0.62
CA ILE A 91 2.62 -0.01 0.00
C ILE A 91 1.60 0.48 -1.04
N VAL A 92 2.05 0.87 -2.24
CA VAL A 92 1.16 1.35 -3.30
C VAL A 92 0.23 0.24 -3.82
N GLU A 93 0.74 -0.97 -4.02
CA GLU A 93 -0.08 -2.08 -4.54
C GLU A 93 -1.15 -2.52 -3.56
N VAL A 94 -0.82 -2.60 -2.26
CA VAL A 94 -1.80 -2.86 -1.20
C VAL A 94 -2.82 -1.72 -1.16
N ALA A 95 -2.37 -0.46 -1.19
CA ALA A 95 -3.27 0.70 -1.10
C ALA A 95 -4.25 0.76 -2.26
N TRP A 96 -3.80 0.39 -3.45
CA TRP A 96 -4.66 0.29 -4.62
C TRP A 96 -5.78 -0.72 -4.42
N VAL A 97 -5.46 -1.91 -3.88
CA VAL A 97 -6.48 -2.92 -3.58
C VAL A 97 -7.47 -2.37 -2.57
N LEU A 98 -6.99 -1.86 -1.43
CA LEU A 98 -7.88 -1.34 -0.38
C LEU A 98 -8.83 -0.25 -0.91
N THR A 99 -8.28 0.70 -1.68
CA THR A 99 -9.07 1.79 -2.26
C THR A 99 -10.12 1.28 -3.24
N GLY A 100 -9.76 0.31 -4.10
CA GLY A 100 -10.68 -0.24 -5.10
C GLY A 100 -11.83 -1.07 -4.52
N TYR A 101 -11.69 -1.56 -3.29
CA TYR A 101 -12.70 -2.39 -2.61
C TYR A 101 -13.39 -1.70 -1.42
N THR A 102 -13.00 -0.47 -1.07
CA THR A 102 -13.53 0.26 0.10
C THR A 102 -15.06 0.30 0.09
N ASP A 103 -15.68 0.77 -0.99
CA ASP A 103 -17.15 0.90 -1.06
C ASP A 103 -17.88 -0.44 -1.08
N ARG A 104 -17.28 -1.47 -1.70
CA ARG A 104 -17.89 -2.81 -1.77
C ARG A 104 -17.92 -3.51 -0.42
N VAL A 105 -16.88 -3.31 0.38
CA VAL A 105 -16.75 -3.93 1.71
C VAL A 105 -17.67 -3.28 2.74
N ARG A 106 -17.98 -1.98 2.55
CA ARG A 106 -18.96 -1.23 3.35
C ARG A 106 -20.38 -1.73 3.16
N GLN A 107 -20.71 -2.23 1.97
CA GLN A 107 -22.01 -2.80 1.74
C GLN A 107 -22.15 -4.15 2.46
N PRO A 108 -23.25 -4.37 3.20
CA PRO A 108 -23.54 -5.66 3.81
C PRO A 108 -24.00 -6.66 2.73
N ILE A 109 -23.09 -7.05 1.83
CA ILE A 109 -23.36 -8.12 0.88
C ILE A 109 -22.91 -9.44 1.51
N SER A 110 -23.91 -10.25 1.87
CA SER A 110 -23.75 -11.70 2.04
C SER A 110 -23.75 -12.31 0.64
N ALA A 111 -22.58 -12.67 0.11
CA ALA A 111 -22.49 -13.47 -1.10
C ALA A 111 -21.43 -14.56 -0.94
N THR A 112 -21.87 -15.77 -1.26
CA THR A 112 -21.22 -17.08 -1.14
C THR A 112 -19.82 -17.13 -1.76
N GLY A 113 -18.83 -17.46 -0.92
CA GLY A 113 -17.41 -17.58 -1.27
C GLY A 113 -16.49 -17.36 -0.06
N ALA A 114 -15.18 -17.50 -0.25
CA ALA A 114 -14.19 -17.11 0.76
C ALA A 114 -14.42 -15.64 1.16
N GLY A 115 -14.59 -15.37 2.45
CA GLY A 115 -14.95 -14.03 2.95
C GLY A 115 -14.00 -12.93 2.48
N TRP A 116 -14.46 -11.66 2.57
CA TRP A 116 -13.71 -10.47 2.14
C TRP A 116 -12.20 -10.50 2.50
N PRO A 117 -11.79 -10.87 3.73
CA PRO A 117 -10.36 -10.89 4.09
C PRO A 117 -9.53 -11.83 3.22
N SER A 118 -9.98 -13.08 3.03
CA SER A 118 -9.28 -14.06 2.21
C SER A 118 -9.29 -13.68 0.73
N TYR A 119 -10.37 -13.06 0.25
CA TYR A 119 -10.43 -12.54 -1.12
C TYR A 119 -9.40 -11.42 -1.33
N LEU A 120 -9.37 -10.42 -0.44
CA LEU A 120 -8.42 -9.31 -0.50
C LEU A 120 -6.97 -9.79 -0.37
N LEU A 121 -6.71 -10.77 0.50
CA LEU A 121 -5.38 -11.38 0.67
C LEU A 121 -4.87 -11.96 -0.65
N ARG A 122 -5.71 -12.73 -1.36
CA ARG A 122 -5.36 -13.26 -2.68
C ARG A 122 -5.09 -12.15 -3.70
N GLN A 123 -5.92 -11.11 -3.72
CA GLN A 123 -5.72 -9.97 -4.62
C GLN A 123 -4.41 -9.23 -4.34
N ILE A 124 -4.04 -9.08 -3.06
CA ILE A 124 -2.78 -8.46 -2.65
C ILE A 124 -1.60 -9.34 -3.07
N ASN A 125 -1.60 -10.62 -2.71
CA ASN A 125 -0.54 -11.56 -3.05
C ASN A 125 -0.28 -11.62 -4.56
N GLN A 126 -1.34 -11.62 -5.38
CA GLN A 126 -1.24 -11.59 -6.84
C GLN A 126 -0.55 -10.33 -7.37
N ARG A 127 -0.75 -9.17 -6.72
CA ARG A 127 -0.24 -7.88 -7.20
C ARG A 127 1.14 -7.55 -6.67
N THR A 128 1.45 -7.95 -5.45
CA THR A 128 2.78 -7.76 -4.86
C THR A 128 3.75 -8.89 -5.23
N GLY A 129 3.25 -10.04 -5.68
CA GLY A 129 4.06 -11.24 -5.88
C GLY A 129 4.55 -11.86 -4.56
N ARG A 130 3.99 -11.43 -3.41
CA ARG A 130 4.29 -11.96 -2.08
C ARG A 130 3.27 -13.01 -1.67
N LEU A 131 3.65 -13.87 -0.72
CA LEU A 131 2.77 -14.91 -0.18
C LEU A 131 2.49 -14.62 1.30
N HIS A 132 1.55 -13.71 1.56
CA HIS A 132 1.03 -13.49 2.90
C HIS A 132 -0.02 -14.56 3.23
N GLY A 133 0.08 -15.15 4.42
CA GLY A 133 -0.78 -16.27 4.85
C GLY A 133 -1.91 -15.86 5.79
N ASP A 134 -1.73 -14.76 6.52
CA ASP A 134 -2.65 -14.35 7.59
C ASP A 134 -3.66 -13.29 7.10
N PRO A 135 -4.98 -13.59 7.03
CA PRO A 135 -6.00 -12.62 6.66
C PRO A 135 -6.38 -11.65 7.80
N GLY A 136 -5.87 -11.84 9.02
CA GLY A 136 -6.19 -11.05 10.22
C GLY A 136 -6.22 -9.52 10.02
N PRO A 137 -5.16 -8.87 9.53
CA PRO A 137 -5.14 -7.41 9.38
C PRO A 137 -6.16 -6.91 8.31
N LEU A 138 -6.58 -7.78 7.39
CA LEU A 138 -7.65 -7.46 6.42
C LEU A 138 -9.04 -7.64 7.02
N GLN A 139 -9.22 -8.58 7.95
CA GLN A 139 -10.44 -8.72 8.73
C GLN A 139 -10.70 -7.46 9.57
N ASP A 140 -9.67 -6.95 10.25
CA ASP A 140 -9.76 -5.71 11.03
C ASP A 140 -10.09 -4.52 10.13
N TRP A 141 -9.43 -4.42 8.98
CA TRP A 141 -9.71 -3.38 8.01
C TRP A 141 -11.17 -3.43 7.49
N VAL A 142 -11.67 -4.63 7.15
CA VAL A 142 -13.08 -4.83 6.72
C VAL A 142 -14.05 -4.37 7.80
N ASN A 143 -13.82 -4.78 9.05
CA ASN A 143 -14.66 -4.41 10.18
C ASN A 143 -14.66 -2.88 10.37
N HIS A 144 -13.49 -2.26 10.31
CA HIS A 144 -13.36 -0.80 10.40
C HIS A 144 -14.13 -0.08 9.29
N GLN A 145 -14.04 -0.54 8.04
CA GLN A 145 -14.79 0.10 6.94
C GLN A 145 -16.30 0.03 7.15
N ARG A 146 -16.81 -1.11 7.66
CA ARG A 146 -18.24 -1.27 7.97
C ARG A 146 -18.70 -0.38 9.13
N LEU A 147 -17.87 -0.22 10.15
CA LEU A 147 -18.15 0.72 11.25
C LEU A 147 -18.22 2.16 10.75
N ILE A 148 -17.30 2.60 9.89
CA ILE A 148 -17.36 3.94 9.28
C ILE A 148 -18.66 4.14 8.52
N ALA A 149 -19.13 3.13 7.78
CA ALA A 149 -20.36 3.24 6.98
C ALA A 149 -21.65 3.23 7.82
N ALA A 150 -21.57 2.86 9.09
CA ALA A 150 -22.71 2.82 10.01
C ALA A 150 -22.87 4.11 10.84
N ILE A 151 -21.96 5.08 10.68
CA ILE A 151 -21.97 6.41 11.32
C ILE A 151 -22.52 7.42 10.31
#